data_AF-A0A925X9M7-F1
#
_entry.id   AF-A0A925X9M7-F1
#
_cell.length_a   1.000
_cell.length_b   1.000
_cell.length_c   1.000
_cell.angle_alpha   90.00
_cell.angle_beta   90.00
_cell.angle_gamma   90.00
#
_symmetry.space_group_name_H-M   'P 1'
#
loop_
_entity.id
_entity.type
_entity.pdbx_description
1 polymer ?
#
loop_
_entity_poly.entity_id
_entity_poly.type
_entity_poly.pdbx_seq_one_letter_code
_entity_poly.pdbx_strand_id
1 'polypeptide(L)'
;MMTLPELPKISDFEIPKDAKECFQIGEYIFKLKKTKSFIAKLSREFYTEIKAQLPKPQAAITEQLLDDYDGKGLASFQFGCLGIHQNGVPTGEFMLEEDKSSNPYFYLRREGFHYTLSFYGKITFQDGWMAYNGYLKPSYSDEPIFHPVKIYIKLDNSKLDWRNYHFSSIAETEGVADDAVQYLSLGNIEKEEFPAQILKFKQLKSLTIIKPYLYQNNEVLPLKSIPDGIGELTRLETLQITNCLLTQLPESLGKLKKMQNLNVTYCQLQTLPDAVFKLPNLMYLFLGNNKIKQISEKIKLPKLQAISLENNQLQTLPQSLAQQPLLRSLRIHDNPFTLLPVAFNSVKGIEMSLEDKRRLLDFEYKGADGKGTIVWNNELFFTDKNSPMLKPVEEVIKKNKLTLYKADLLALAKKTIAFTITEDENYQTKGNNRFGGMPDLPENIAYPEFYSEYDKKSFKYEFIAQINCREIAPLQNYLPRTGLLYFFLKSLHFFGYDQDNSLAKIIYVAHDKQPLVSGKELNFSNEDYYEMIGEGCYQGLQVNTKEIISFPSFYAHRTNIHIFKGRAEVLGKALIADEKLDMNF
;
A
#
# COMPACT_ATOMS: atom_id res chain seq x y z
N MET A 1 -18.58 -34.39 -34.57
CA MET A 1 -18.76 -34.03 -33.15
C MET A 1 -18.23 -35.19 -32.33
N MET A 2 -17.04 -35.08 -31.75
CA MET A 2 -16.61 -36.04 -30.73
C MET A 2 -17.51 -35.81 -29.52
N THR A 3 -18.28 -36.82 -29.13
CA THR A 3 -19.08 -36.81 -27.91
C THR A 3 -18.11 -36.79 -26.73
N LEU A 4 -18.14 -35.72 -25.94
CA LEU A 4 -17.41 -35.68 -24.66
C LEU A 4 -17.79 -36.91 -23.82
N PRO A 5 -16.83 -37.57 -23.16
CA PRO A 5 -17.13 -38.72 -22.31
C PRO A 5 -18.12 -38.31 -21.21
N GLU A 6 -19.15 -39.15 -21.00
CA GLU A 6 -20.16 -38.91 -19.96
C GLU A 6 -19.49 -38.94 -18.58
N LEU A 7 -19.72 -37.91 -17.77
CA LEU A 7 -19.11 -37.80 -16.44
C LEU A 7 -19.68 -38.88 -15.51
N PRO A 8 -18.85 -39.54 -14.67
CA PRO A 8 -19.33 -40.49 -13.68
C PRO A 8 -20.36 -39.84 -12.74
N LYS A 9 -21.48 -40.53 -12.48
CA LYS A 9 -22.45 -40.08 -11.48
C LYS A 9 -21.84 -40.16 -10.09
N ILE A 10 -21.90 -39.04 -9.36
CA ILE A 10 -21.48 -38.96 -7.97
C ILE A 10 -22.64 -39.43 -7.09
N SER A 11 -22.41 -40.46 -6.29
CA SER A 11 -23.41 -41.01 -5.36
C SER A 11 -23.55 -40.17 -4.09
N ASP A 12 -24.76 -40.11 -3.55
CA ASP A 12 -25.00 -39.57 -2.21
C ASP A 12 -24.29 -40.40 -1.14
N PHE A 13 -24.01 -39.76 -0.01
CA PHE A 13 -23.41 -40.43 1.13
C PHE A 13 -24.49 -41.09 1.99
N GLU A 14 -24.36 -42.39 2.22
CA GLU A 14 -25.10 -43.12 3.24
C GLU A 14 -24.13 -43.56 4.34
N ILE A 15 -24.50 -43.31 5.60
CA ILE A 15 -23.67 -43.70 6.74
C ILE A 15 -23.46 -45.23 6.72
N PRO A 16 -22.22 -45.72 6.74
CA PRO A 16 -21.94 -47.15 6.70
C PRO A 16 -22.61 -47.89 7.87
N LYS A 17 -23.42 -48.92 7.57
CA LYS A 17 -24.15 -49.71 8.58
C LYS A 17 -23.23 -50.41 9.58
N ASP A 18 -22.02 -50.76 9.17
CA ASP A 18 -21.01 -51.38 10.03
C ASP A 18 -20.09 -50.36 10.72
N ALA A 19 -20.38 -49.05 10.54
CA ALA A 19 -19.63 -47.93 11.10
C ALA A 19 -18.11 -47.96 10.79
N LYS A 20 -17.70 -48.60 9.68
CA LYS A 20 -16.29 -48.67 9.29
C LYS A 20 -15.88 -47.46 8.46
N GLU A 21 -14.71 -46.94 8.79
CA GLU A 21 -14.03 -45.92 8.00
C GLU A 21 -13.43 -46.55 6.73
N CYS A 22 -13.32 -45.75 5.67
CA CYS A 22 -12.82 -46.19 4.37
C CYS A 22 -11.95 -45.09 3.74
N PHE A 23 -10.90 -45.51 3.04
CA PHE A 23 -10.17 -44.67 2.11
C PHE A 23 -9.82 -45.54 0.90
N GLN A 24 -10.53 -45.36 -0.20
CA GLN A 24 -10.41 -46.18 -1.40
C GLN A 24 -10.36 -45.32 -2.65
N ILE A 25 -9.47 -45.69 -3.58
CA ILE A 25 -9.39 -45.11 -4.92
C ILE A 25 -9.28 -46.22 -5.96
N GLY A 26 -10.30 -46.37 -6.80
CA GLY A 26 -10.43 -47.53 -7.69
C GLY A 26 -10.34 -48.84 -6.91
N GLU A 27 -9.43 -49.72 -7.32
CA GLU A 27 -9.15 -51.00 -6.65
C GLU A 27 -8.19 -50.86 -5.45
N TYR A 28 -7.62 -49.66 -5.23
CA TYR A 28 -6.62 -49.42 -4.18
C TYR A 28 -7.25 -49.05 -2.84
N ILE A 29 -7.09 -49.92 -1.85
CA ILE A 29 -7.56 -49.71 -0.48
C ILE A 29 -6.41 -49.21 0.39
N PHE A 30 -6.55 -48.01 0.93
CA PHE A 30 -5.55 -47.38 1.79
C PHE A 30 -5.82 -47.70 3.26
N LYS A 31 -4.75 -47.89 4.02
CA LYS A 31 -4.82 -48.01 5.48
C LYS A 31 -4.75 -46.62 6.11
N LEU A 32 -5.83 -46.19 6.77
CA LEU A 32 -5.85 -44.95 7.54
C LEU A 32 -4.74 -44.97 8.61
N LYS A 33 -3.99 -43.87 8.70
CA LYS A 33 -2.88 -43.69 9.65
C LYS A 33 -3.20 -42.66 10.71
N LYS A 34 -3.83 -41.56 10.30
CA LYS A 34 -4.09 -40.41 11.17
C LYS A 34 -5.22 -39.57 10.59
N THR A 35 -6.18 -39.27 11.44
CA THR A 35 -7.21 -38.28 11.18
C THR A 35 -7.15 -37.22 12.27
N LYS A 36 -7.27 -35.95 11.88
CA LYS A 36 -7.41 -34.83 12.81
C LYS A 36 -8.50 -33.90 12.30
N SER A 37 -9.41 -33.51 13.18
CA SER A 37 -10.32 -32.39 12.95
C SER A 37 -10.24 -31.41 14.13
N PHE A 38 -10.19 -30.12 13.84
CA PHE A 38 -10.20 -29.06 14.85
C PHE A 38 -10.62 -27.73 14.22
N ILE A 39 -11.02 -26.77 15.06
CA ILE A 39 -11.25 -25.40 14.63
C ILE A 39 -9.97 -24.60 14.85
N ALA A 40 -9.41 -24.05 13.77
CA ALA A 40 -8.15 -23.34 13.80
C ALA A 40 -8.29 -21.98 14.52
N LYS A 41 -7.41 -21.68 15.48
CA LYS A 41 -7.49 -20.42 16.25
C LYS A 41 -7.18 -19.17 15.42
N LEU A 42 -6.39 -19.30 14.35
CA LEU A 42 -5.98 -18.17 13.52
C LEU A 42 -6.93 -17.97 12.34
N SER A 43 -7.11 -18.99 11.49
CA SER A 43 -8.00 -18.89 10.33
C SER A 43 -9.48 -18.96 10.69
N ARG A 44 -9.82 -19.44 11.89
CA ARG A 44 -11.20 -19.58 12.40
C ARG A 44 -12.06 -20.59 11.61
N GLU A 45 -11.42 -21.40 10.79
CA GLU A 45 -12.07 -22.42 9.97
C GLU A 45 -12.08 -23.78 10.66
N PHE A 46 -13.03 -24.63 10.26
CA PHE A 46 -12.95 -26.05 10.54
C PHE A 46 -11.90 -26.66 9.62
N TYR A 47 -10.89 -27.29 10.20
CA TYR A 47 -9.79 -27.93 9.48
C TYR A 47 -9.83 -29.43 9.70
N THR A 48 -9.59 -30.19 8.63
CA THR A 48 -9.44 -31.64 8.67
C THR A 48 -8.19 -32.09 7.92
N GLU A 49 -7.41 -32.99 8.53
CA GLU A 49 -6.28 -33.70 7.92
C GLU A 49 -6.56 -35.20 7.97
N ILE A 50 -6.48 -35.85 6.81
CA ILE A 50 -6.61 -37.30 6.64
C ILE A 50 -5.33 -37.81 6.01
N LYS A 51 -4.68 -38.77 6.67
CA LYS A 51 -3.51 -39.47 6.14
C LYS A 51 -3.78 -40.95 6.04
N ALA A 52 -3.54 -41.52 4.87
CA ALA A 52 -3.70 -42.93 4.59
C ALA A 52 -2.48 -43.45 3.83
N GLN A 53 -2.16 -44.72 3.99
CA GLN A 53 -1.02 -45.35 3.33
C GLN A 53 -1.48 -46.57 2.52
N LEU A 54 -1.08 -46.63 1.26
CA LEU A 54 -1.26 -47.81 0.42
C LEU A 54 -0.15 -48.84 0.74
N PRO A 55 -0.48 -50.05 1.24
CA PRO A 55 0.54 -51.02 1.67
C PRO A 55 1.47 -51.51 0.54
N LYS A 56 0.98 -51.54 -0.70
CA LYS A 56 1.73 -51.95 -1.91
C LYS A 56 1.57 -50.89 -3.00
N PRO A 57 2.36 -49.80 -2.96
CA PRO A 57 2.08 -48.63 -3.80
C PRO A 57 2.63 -48.73 -5.23
N GLN A 58 3.49 -49.71 -5.53
CA GLN A 58 4.22 -49.75 -6.80
C GLN A 58 3.31 -49.69 -8.03
N ALA A 59 2.21 -50.45 -8.04
CA ALA A 59 1.23 -50.42 -9.13
C ALA A 59 0.57 -49.04 -9.27
N ALA A 60 0.10 -48.44 -8.17
CA ALA A 60 -0.51 -47.12 -8.17
C ALA A 60 0.47 -46.01 -8.59
N ILE A 61 1.77 -46.15 -8.31
CA ILE A 61 2.81 -45.22 -8.79
C ILE A 61 3.02 -45.40 -10.29
N THR A 62 3.14 -46.64 -10.79
CA THR A 62 3.29 -46.94 -12.22
C THR A 62 2.09 -46.45 -13.03
N GLU A 63 0.88 -46.55 -12.48
CA GLU A 63 -0.36 -46.05 -13.07
C GLU A 63 -0.57 -44.53 -12.92
N GLN A 64 0.41 -43.80 -12.37
CA GLN A 64 0.33 -42.35 -12.13
C GLN A 64 -0.87 -41.93 -11.26
N LEU A 65 -1.28 -42.79 -10.33
CA LEU A 65 -2.26 -42.45 -9.31
C LEU A 65 -1.61 -41.72 -8.13
N LEU A 66 -0.47 -42.25 -7.68
CA LEU A 66 0.36 -41.68 -6.63
C LEU A 66 1.64 -41.10 -7.22
N ASP A 67 2.22 -40.12 -6.53
CA ASP A 67 3.56 -39.63 -6.89
C ASP A 67 4.66 -40.63 -6.50
N ASP A 68 5.84 -40.46 -7.09
CA ASP A 68 7.02 -41.31 -6.88
C ASP A 68 8.04 -40.71 -5.88
N TYR A 69 7.76 -39.55 -5.29
CA TYR A 69 8.73 -38.79 -4.50
C TYR A 69 9.20 -39.52 -3.25
N ASP A 70 8.28 -40.12 -2.47
CA ASP A 70 8.61 -40.83 -1.23
C ASP A 70 8.65 -42.36 -1.38
N GLY A 71 8.07 -42.88 -2.46
CA GLY A 71 7.93 -44.31 -2.78
C GLY A 71 7.15 -45.15 -1.75
N LYS A 72 6.55 -44.52 -0.74
CA LYS A 72 5.96 -45.17 0.44
C LYS A 72 4.44 -45.23 0.39
N GLY A 73 3.83 -44.65 -0.65
CA GLY A 73 2.39 -44.70 -0.89
C GLY A 73 1.58 -43.91 0.14
N LEU A 74 2.16 -42.86 0.72
CA LEU A 74 1.48 -41.99 1.67
C LEU A 74 0.62 -40.98 0.91
N ALA A 75 -0.68 -40.99 1.14
CA ALA A 75 -1.60 -39.99 0.62
C ALA A 75 -2.16 -39.13 1.76
N SER A 76 -2.22 -37.82 1.54
CA SER A 76 -2.74 -36.84 2.49
C SER A 76 -3.80 -35.98 1.84
N PHE A 77 -4.94 -35.85 2.52
CA PHE A 77 -6.08 -35.03 2.13
C PHE A 77 -6.36 -34.03 3.26
N GLN A 78 -6.03 -32.76 3.04
CA GLN A 78 -6.13 -31.69 4.02
C GLN A 78 -7.00 -30.56 3.48
N PHE A 79 -7.96 -30.09 4.25
CA PHE A 79 -8.79 -28.97 3.84
C PHE A 79 -9.28 -28.16 5.03
N GLY A 80 -9.59 -26.90 4.77
CA GLY A 80 -10.34 -26.02 5.68
C GLY A 80 -11.64 -25.57 5.04
N CYS A 81 -12.68 -25.39 5.84
CA CYS A 81 -13.95 -24.83 5.38
C CYS A 81 -14.74 -24.07 6.45
N LEU A 82 -15.61 -23.19 5.96
CA LEU A 82 -16.74 -22.60 6.67
C LEU A 82 -18.06 -23.12 6.08
N GLY A 83 -19.21 -22.78 6.65
CA GLY A 83 -20.51 -23.12 6.06
C GLY A 83 -20.97 -24.55 6.38
N ILE A 84 -20.45 -25.14 7.46
CA ILE A 84 -20.67 -26.54 7.80
C ILE A 84 -21.05 -26.74 9.28
N HIS A 85 -21.81 -25.85 9.87
CA HIS A 85 -22.27 -26.01 11.24
C HIS A 85 -23.80 -26.14 11.35
N GLN A 86 -24.26 -27.17 12.08
CA GLN A 86 -25.63 -27.28 12.55
C GLN A 86 -25.67 -27.97 13.92
N ASN A 87 -26.38 -27.40 14.92
CA ASN A 87 -26.61 -28.03 16.23
C ASN A 87 -25.35 -28.54 16.97
N GLY A 88 -24.23 -27.81 16.90
CA GLY A 88 -22.99 -28.14 17.61
C GLY A 88 -22.08 -29.13 16.90
N VAL A 89 -22.41 -29.56 15.68
CA VAL A 89 -21.64 -30.54 14.90
C VAL A 89 -21.38 -30.07 13.47
N PRO A 90 -20.29 -30.57 12.84
CA PRO A 90 -20.07 -30.40 11.41
C PRO A 90 -21.24 -30.99 10.60
N THR A 91 -21.93 -30.18 9.80
CA THR A 91 -23.05 -30.61 8.94
C THR A 91 -23.16 -29.71 7.72
N GLY A 92 -23.28 -30.30 6.53
CA GLY A 92 -23.39 -29.57 5.27
C GLY A 92 -22.79 -30.35 4.11
N GLU A 93 -23.01 -29.88 2.89
CA GLU A 93 -22.44 -30.50 1.69
C GLU A 93 -22.00 -29.46 0.67
N PHE A 94 -20.99 -29.81 -0.13
CA PHE A 94 -20.57 -29.00 -1.26
C PHE A 94 -19.85 -29.85 -2.31
N MET A 95 -19.89 -29.38 -3.55
CA MET A 95 -19.26 -30.01 -4.70
C MET A 95 -17.82 -29.52 -4.89
N LEU A 96 -16.97 -30.44 -5.35
CA LEU A 96 -15.63 -30.21 -5.88
C LEU A 96 -15.62 -30.47 -7.39
N GLU A 97 -15.08 -29.53 -8.13
CA GLU A 97 -14.80 -29.62 -9.56
C GLU A 97 -13.37 -29.15 -9.80
N GLU A 98 -12.49 -30.04 -10.25
CA GLU A 98 -11.09 -29.72 -10.52
C GLU A 98 -10.37 -29.10 -9.32
N ASP A 99 -10.45 -29.75 -8.15
CA ASP A 99 -9.94 -29.26 -6.86
C ASP A 99 -10.60 -27.95 -6.35
N LYS A 100 -11.49 -27.30 -7.13
CA LYS A 100 -12.21 -26.09 -6.73
C LYS A 100 -13.54 -26.45 -6.11
N SER A 101 -13.96 -25.70 -5.09
CA SER A 101 -15.24 -25.94 -4.44
C SER A 101 -16.29 -24.93 -4.85
N SER A 102 -17.54 -25.41 -4.91
CA SER A 102 -18.74 -24.56 -4.88
C SER A 102 -18.88 -23.74 -3.59
N ASN A 103 -18.19 -24.13 -2.51
CA ASN A 103 -18.09 -23.35 -1.29
C ASN A 103 -16.91 -22.35 -1.39
N PRO A 104 -17.15 -21.03 -1.34
CA PRO A 104 -16.10 -20.01 -1.44
C PRO A 104 -15.06 -20.07 -0.32
N TYR A 105 -15.37 -20.73 0.79
CA TYR A 105 -14.53 -20.80 1.97
C TYR A 105 -13.81 -22.14 2.10
N PHE A 106 -13.84 -22.96 1.05
CA PHE A 106 -13.15 -24.24 1.05
C PHE A 106 -11.81 -24.13 0.30
N TYR A 107 -10.77 -24.70 0.88
CA TYR A 107 -9.50 -24.94 0.19
C TYR A 107 -9.05 -26.39 0.40
N LEU A 108 -8.43 -26.97 -0.61
CA LEU A 108 -7.90 -28.33 -0.57
C LEU A 108 -6.39 -28.33 -0.78
N ARG A 109 -5.69 -29.07 0.07
CA ARG A 109 -4.29 -29.47 -0.10
C ARG A 109 -4.22 -30.99 -0.16
N ARG A 110 -3.67 -31.48 -1.27
CA ARG A 110 -3.45 -32.90 -1.54
C ARG A 110 -1.95 -33.16 -1.64
N GLU A 111 -1.47 -34.21 -0.98
CA GLU A 111 -0.07 -34.67 -1.07
C GLU A 111 -0.06 -36.18 -1.30
N GLY A 112 0.95 -36.70 -2.01
CA GLY A 112 1.06 -38.12 -2.34
C GLY A 112 0.33 -38.55 -3.61
N PHE A 113 -0.40 -37.62 -4.25
CA PHE A 113 -1.12 -37.87 -5.50
C PHE A 113 -0.32 -37.35 -6.68
N HIS A 114 -0.39 -38.04 -7.80
CA HIS A 114 0.25 -37.56 -9.01
C HIS A 114 -0.27 -36.17 -9.40
N TYR A 115 0.64 -35.27 -9.81
CA TYR A 115 0.35 -33.85 -9.97
C TYR A 115 -0.68 -33.54 -11.06
N THR A 116 -0.85 -34.44 -12.05
CA THR A 116 -1.80 -34.26 -13.16
C THR A 116 -3.27 -34.48 -12.77
N LEU A 117 -3.52 -35.21 -11.68
CA LEU A 117 -4.87 -35.59 -11.25
C LEU A 117 -5.52 -34.48 -10.42
N SER A 118 -6.82 -34.26 -10.62
CA SER A 118 -7.64 -33.36 -9.81
C SER A 118 -8.86 -34.09 -9.25
N PHE A 119 -9.34 -33.64 -8.09
CA PHE A 119 -10.51 -34.17 -7.39
C PHE A 119 -11.80 -33.57 -7.94
N TYR A 120 -12.75 -34.46 -8.23
CA TYR A 120 -14.12 -34.15 -8.62
C TYR A 120 -15.07 -34.98 -7.77
N GLY A 121 -16.01 -34.37 -7.07
CA GLY A 121 -16.83 -35.11 -6.13
C GLY A 121 -17.71 -34.26 -5.24
N LYS A 122 -18.34 -34.91 -4.27
CA LYS A 122 -19.12 -34.28 -3.22
C LYS A 122 -18.46 -34.55 -1.87
N ILE A 123 -18.28 -33.50 -1.08
CA ILE A 123 -17.95 -33.61 0.34
C ILE A 123 -19.25 -33.44 1.14
N THR A 124 -19.52 -34.37 2.04
CA THR A 124 -20.71 -34.36 2.91
C THR A 124 -20.30 -34.52 4.36
N PHE A 125 -20.78 -33.64 5.22
CA PHE A 125 -20.72 -33.74 6.68
C PHE A 125 -22.09 -34.08 7.21
N GLN A 126 -22.21 -35.20 7.92
CA GLN A 126 -23.49 -35.66 8.46
C GLN A 126 -23.26 -36.57 9.67
N ASP A 127 -23.98 -36.32 10.77
CA ASP A 127 -24.01 -37.17 11.97
C ASP A 127 -22.61 -37.56 12.52
N GLY A 128 -21.65 -36.62 12.46
CA GLY A 128 -20.27 -36.82 12.91
C GLY A 128 -19.37 -37.58 11.93
N TRP A 129 -19.83 -37.83 10.72
CA TRP A 129 -19.05 -38.36 9.62
C TRP A 129 -18.66 -37.26 8.63
N MET A 130 -17.50 -37.43 8.02
CA MET A 130 -17.14 -36.79 6.77
C MET A 130 -17.06 -37.85 5.68
N ALA A 131 -17.66 -37.55 4.54
CA ALA A 131 -17.58 -38.36 3.35
C ALA A 131 -17.05 -37.54 2.17
N TYR A 132 -16.21 -38.16 1.36
CA TYR A 132 -15.93 -37.72 0.00
C TYR A 132 -16.27 -38.86 -0.97
N ASN A 133 -17.25 -38.60 -1.84
CA ASN A 133 -17.64 -39.46 -2.94
C ASN A 133 -17.30 -38.75 -4.25
N GLY A 134 -16.53 -39.37 -5.12
CA GLY A 134 -16.12 -38.72 -6.35
C GLY A 134 -15.23 -39.57 -7.22
N TYR A 135 -14.36 -38.91 -7.96
CA TYR A 135 -13.31 -39.53 -8.75
C TYR A 135 -12.11 -38.58 -8.90
N LEU A 136 -10.96 -39.14 -9.24
CA LEU A 136 -9.82 -38.40 -9.79
C LEU A 136 -9.85 -38.50 -11.31
N LYS A 137 -9.55 -37.40 -11.99
CA LYS A 137 -9.23 -37.41 -13.42
C LYS A 137 -8.05 -36.48 -13.72
N PRO A 138 -7.29 -36.73 -14.81
CA PRO A 138 -6.31 -35.78 -15.30
C PRO A 138 -6.95 -34.43 -15.65
N SER A 139 -6.26 -33.33 -15.33
CA SER A 139 -6.77 -31.96 -15.57
C SER A 139 -6.76 -31.58 -17.06
N TYR A 140 -5.89 -32.19 -17.86
CA TYR A 140 -5.70 -31.88 -19.29
C TYR A 140 -5.71 -33.17 -20.12
N SER A 141 -6.89 -33.76 -20.33
CA SER A 141 -7.03 -34.96 -21.16
C SER A 141 -8.41 -35.01 -21.83
N ASP A 142 -8.41 -35.29 -23.13
CA ASP A 142 -9.63 -35.43 -23.96
C ASP A 142 -10.32 -36.79 -23.75
N GLU A 143 -9.58 -37.81 -23.32
CA GLU A 143 -10.08 -39.16 -22.97
C GLU A 143 -9.62 -39.54 -21.54
N PRO A 144 -10.15 -38.88 -20.50
CA PRO A 144 -9.67 -39.06 -19.14
C PRO A 144 -10.02 -40.45 -18.58
N ILE A 145 -9.03 -41.10 -17.98
CA ILE A 145 -9.26 -42.24 -17.08
C ILE A 145 -9.82 -41.68 -15.76
N PHE A 146 -10.93 -42.24 -15.30
CA PHE A 146 -11.56 -41.88 -14.04
C PHE A 146 -11.19 -42.89 -12.97
N HIS A 147 -10.66 -42.42 -11.83
CA HIS A 147 -10.41 -43.26 -10.66
C HIS A 147 -11.45 -42.96 -9.59
N PRO A 148 -12.49 -43.80 -9.38
CA PRO A 148 -13.51 -43.57 -8.37
C PRO A 148 -12.89 -43.42 -6.98
N VAL A 149 -13.34 -42.46 -6.19
CA VAL A 149 -12.87 -42.21 -4.83
C VAL A 149 -14.02 -42.36 -3.85
N LYS A 150 -13.76 -43.10 -2.77
CA LYS A 150 -14.65 -43.21 -1.61
C LYS A 150 -13.83 -43.05 -0.34
N ILE A 151 -14.10 -41.99 0.40
CA ILE A 151 -13.46 -41.73 1.69
C ILE A 151 -14.56 -41.48 2.71
N TYR A 152 -14.62 -42.29 3.77
CA TYR A 152 -15.59 -42.17 4.87
C TYR A 152 -14.84 -42.20 6.18
N ILE A 153 -14.96 -41.14 6.97
CA ILE A 153 -14.15 -40.97 8.17
C ILE A 153 -15.00 -40.43 9.30
N LYS A 154 -14.81 -40.98 10.49
CA LYS A 154 -15.48 -40.52 11.70
C LYS A 154 -14.71 -39.35 12.29
N LEU A 155 -15.41 -38.25 12.53
CA LEU A 155 -14.80 -37.05 13.09
C LEU A 155 -14.78 -37.11 14.61
N ASP A 156 -13.65 -36.69 15.21
CA ASP A 156 -13.58 -36.44 16.64
C ASP A 156 -14.13 -35.05 16.96
N ASN A 157 -15.45 -34.97 17.15
CA ASN A 157 -16.12 -33.70 17.43
C ASN A 157 -15.91 -33.20 18.88
N SER A 158 -15.39 -34.06 19.78
CA SER A 158 -15.29 -33.74 21.22
C SER A 158 -14.36 -32.57 21.55
N LYS A 159 -13.47 -32.22 20.62
CA LYS A 159 -12.45 -31.16 20.76
C LYS A 159 -12.75 -29.90 19.96
N LEU A 160 -13.90 -29.85 19.29
CA LEU A 160 -14.29 -28.68 18.51
C LEU A 160 -14.73 -27.56 19.45
N ASP A 161 -14.06 -26.41 19.34
CA ASP A 161 -14.40 -25.21 20.09
C ASP A 161 -15.02 -24.17 19.15
N TRP A 162 -16.36 -24.19 19.05
CA TRP A 162 -17.15 -23.29 18.21
C TRP A 162 -16.99 -21.80 18.56
N ARG A 163 -16.46 -21.47 19.76
CA ARG A 163 -16.07 -20.08 20.11
C ARG A 163 -14.96 -19.53 19.21
N ASN A 164 -14.20 -20.41 18.57
CA ASN A 164 -13.15 -20.04 17.62
C ASN A 164 -13.60 -20.15 16.16
N TYR A 165 -14.84 -20.57 15.89
CA TYR A 165 -15.34 -20.76 14.53
C TYR A 165 -15.87 -19.46 13.94
N HIS A 166 -15.67 -19.28 12.64
CA HIS A 166 -16.22 -18.17 11.88
C HIS A 166 -17.51 -18.59 11.17
N PHE A 167 -18.64 -18.22 11.73
CA PHE A 167 -19.94 -18.50 11.14
C PHE A 167 -20.10 -17.70 9.84
N SER A 168 -20.57 -18.33 8.76
CA SER A 168 -20.70 -17.71 7.43
C SER A 168 -22.15 -17.37 7.05
N SER A 169 -23.10 -17.73 7.91
CA SER A 169 -24.52 -17.39 7.78
C SER A 169 -25.24 -17.37 9.13
N ILE A 170 -26.45 -16.79 9.15
CA ILE A 170 -27.33 -16.86 10.33
C ILE A 170 -27.82 -18.30 10.57
N ALA A 171 -28.10 -19.06 9.51
CA ALA A 171 -28.56 -20.44 9.61
C ALA A 171 -27.55 -21.31 10.38
N GLU A 172 -26.24 -21.11 10.14
CA GLU A 172 -25.22 -21.83 10.91
C GLU A 172 -25.19 -21.50 12.40
N THR A 173 -25.76 -20.37 12.83
CA THR A 173 -25.79 -20.04 14.27
C THR A 173 -26.90 -20.79 15.02
N GLU A 174 -27.75 -21.54 14.31
CA GLU A 174 -28.84 -22.30 14.90
C GLU A 174 -28.32 -23.49 15.74
N GLY A 175 -28.90 -23.65 16.93
CA GLY A 175 -28.50 -24.68 17.89
C GLY A 175 -27.16 -24.43 18.60
N VAL A 176 -26.48 -23.30 18.35
CA VAL A 176 -25.28 -22.88 19.08
C VAL A 176 -25.68 -22.01 20.27
N ALA A 177 -24.97 -22.16 21.39
CA ALA A 177 -25.11 -21.24 22.51
C ALA A 177 -24.73 -19.80 22.09
N ASP A 178 -25.52 -18.81 22.49
CA ASP A 178 -25.34 -17.42 22.05
C ASP A 178 -23.94 -16.83 22.40
N ASP A 179 -23.28 -17.38 23.43
CA ASP A 179 -21.93 -16.98 23.85
C ASP A 179 -20.79 -17.62 23.02
N ALA A 180 -21.11 -18.66 22.23
CA ALA A 180 -20.17 -19.29 21.31
C ALA A 180 -20.05 -18.58 19.96
N VAL A 181 -21.03 -17.77 19.56
CA VAL A 181 -20.93 -16.97 18.33
C VAL A 181 -20.06 -15.73 18.56
N GLN A 182 -18.78 -15.82 18.20
CA GLN A 182 -17.80 -14.74 18.36
C GLN A 182 -17.36 -14.10 17.03
N TYR A 183 -17.50 -14.80 15.91
CA TYR A 183 -17.09 -14.34 14.59
C TYR A 183 -18.19 -14.69 13.59
N LEU A 184 -18.75 -13.68 12.91
CA LEU A 184 -19.86 -13.86 11.97
C LEU A 184 -19.61 -13.05 10.69
N SER A 185 -19.68 -13.73 9.54
CA SER A 185 -19.76 -13.12 8.21
C SER A 185 -21.13 -13.35 7.61
N LEU A 186 -21.67 -12.34 6.93
CA LEU A 186 -22.91 -12.43 6.16
C LEU A 186 -22.65 -12.00 4.73
N GLY A 187 -22.78 -12.95 3.81
CA GLY A 187 -22.63 -12.72 2.38
C GLY A 187 -23.93 -12.55 1.59
N ASN A 188 -25.05 -12.95 2.20
CA ASN A 188 -26.37 -12.91 1.58
C ASN A 188 -27.34 -12.16 2.50
N ILE A 189 -27.46 -10.85 2.29
CA ILE A 189 -28.51 -10.04 2.90
C ILE A 189 -29.53 -9.75 1.81
N GLU A 190 -30.75 -10.27 1.97
CA GLU A 190 -31.83 -10.14 0.98
C GLU A 190 -32.81 -9.00 1.33
N LYS A 191 -32.71 -8.45 2.54
CA LYS A 191 -33.62 -7.42 3.06
C LYS A 191 -32.89 -6.11 3.34
N GLU A 192 -33.63 -5.01 3.33
CA GLU A 192 -33.08 -3.69 3.67
C GLU A 192 -32.75 -3.54 5.16
N GLU A 193 -33.34 -4.40 5.99
CA GLU A 193 -33.22 -4.39 7.45
C GLU A 193 -32.04 -5.22 7.94
N PHE A 194 -31.37 -4.70 8.98
CA PHE A 194 -30.34 -5.44 9.69
C PHE A 194 -30.93 -6.67 10.39
N PRO A 195 -30.29 -7.86 10.32
CA PRO A 195 -30.80 -9.06 10.99
C PRO A 195 -30.71 -8.93 12.52
N ALA A 196 -31.84 -8.62 13.17
CA ALA A 196 -31.90 -8.34 14.60
C ALA A 196 -31.42 -9.51 15.49
N GLN A 197 -31.45 -10.75 14.98
CA GLN A 197 -30.93 -11.93 15.65
C GLN A 197 -29.45 -11.77 16.04
N ILE A 198 -28.66 -11.03 15.26
CA ILE A 198 -27.24 -10.81 15.54
C ILE A 198 -27.04 -10.09 16.89
N LEU A 199 -27.99 -9.26 17.31
CA LEU A 199 -27.90 -8.45 18.51
C LEU A 199 -27.93 -9.29 19.81
N LYS A 200 -28.32 -10.57 19.75
CA LYS A 200 -28.30 -11.49 20.89
C LYS A 200 -26.90 -12.01 21.22
N PHE A 201 -25.98 -12.02 20.25
CA PHE A 201 -24.63 -12.56 20.40
C PHE A 201 -23.70 -11.60 21.14
N LYS A 202 -23.85 -11.49 22.47
CA LYS A 202 -23.11 -10.50 23.29
C LYS A 202 -21.60 -10.75 23.37
N GLN A 203 -21.13 -11.93 22.97
CA GLN A 203 -19.70 -12.26 22.87
C GLN A 203 -19.10 -12.01 21.48
N LEU A 204 -19.87 -11.44 20.55
CA LEU A 204 -19.42 -11.16 19.19
C LEU A 204 -18.21 -10.20 19.21
N LYS A 205 -17.12 -10.65 18.59
CA LYS A 205 -15.85 -9.92 18.42
C LYS A 205 -15.67 -9.41 16.99
N SER A 206 -16.16 -10.14 16.00
CA SER A 206 -16.10 -9.74 14.60
C SER A 206 -17.44 -9.90 13.92
N LEU A 207 -17.90 -8.85 13.25
CA LEU A 207 -19.04 -8.87 12.35
C LEU A 207 -18.61 -8.35 10.98
N THR A 208 -18.80 -9.17 9.96
CA THR A 208 -18.52 -8.82 8.57
C THR A 208 -19.79 -8.97 7.73
N ILE A 209 -20.12 -7.96 6.95
CA ILE A 209 -21.21 -7.96 5.98
C ILE A 209 -20.60 -7.57 4.63
N ILE A 210 -20.39 -8.55 3.77
CA ILE A 210 -19.76 -8.37 2.46
C ILE A 210 -20.22 -9.47 1.53
N LYS A 211 -20.62 -9.11 0.31
CA LYS A 211 -20.91 -10.11 -0.72
C LYS A 211 -19.60 -10.79 -1.14
N PRO A 212 -19.48 -12.13 -1.09
CA PRO A 212 -18.28 -12.82 -1.54
C PRO A 212 -17.98 -12.49 -3.00
N TYR A 213 -16.71 -12.27 -3.36
CA TYR A 213 -16.26 -11.94 -4.73
C TYR A 213 -16.33 -13.14 -5.69
N LEU A 214 -17.43 -13.90 -5.65
CA LEU A 214 -17.69 -14.98 -6.59
C LEU A 214 -18.37 -14.37 -7.83
N TYR A 215 -17.59 -14.21 -8.90
CA TYR A 215 -18.02 -13.98 -10.28
C TYR A 215 -18.82 -12.68 -10.55
N GLN A 216 -18.13 -11.68 -11.10
CA GLN A 216 -18.57 -10.58 -11.99
C GLN A 216 -19.83 -9.74 -11.66
N ASN A 217 -20.60 -10.04 -10.62
CA ASN A 217 -21.75 -9.24 -10.22
C ASN A 217 -21.32 -8.24 -9.13
N ASN A 218 -21.22 -6.97 -9.52
CA ASN A 218 -21.08 -5.82 -8.62
C ASN A 218 -22.37 -5.54 -7.81
N GLU A 219 -23.07 -6.58 -7.39
CA GLU A 219 -24.37 -6.45 -6.73
C GLU A 219 -24.22 -5.89 -5.32
N VAL A 220 -24.83 -4.73 -5.12
CA VAL A 220 -24.91 -4.01 -3.84
C VAL A 220 -25.92 -4.72 -2.93
N LEU A 221 -25.53 -4.98 -1.68
CA LEU A 221 -26.45 -5.51 -0.67
C LEU A 221 -27.50 -4.44 -0.29
N PRO A 222 -28.78 -4.81 -0.17
CA PRO A 222 -29.89 -3.87 0.06
C PRO A 222 -29.88 -3.22 1.45
N LEU A 223 -28.98 -3.61 2.36
CA LEU A 223 -28.93 -3.12 3.74
C LEU A 223 -28.80 -1.58 3.79
N LYS A 224 -29.80 -0.90 4.39
CA LYS A 224 -29.87 0.57 4.45
C LYS A 224 -29.51 1.17 5.81
N SER A 225 -29.60 0.40 6.90
CA SER A 225 -29.39 0.91 8.26
C SER A 225 -28.85 -0.15 9.21
N ILE A 226 -28.20 0.31 10.28
CA ILE A 226 -27.78 -0.51 11.42
C ILE A 226 -28.54 0.01 12.66
N PRO A 227 -29.18 -0.86 13.46
CA PRO A 227 -29.97 -0.45 14.61
C PRO A 227 -29.08 -0.01 15.79
N ASP A 228 -29.63 0.82 16.67
CA ASP A 228 -28.95 1.27 17.89
C ASP A 228 -28.48 0.14 18.82
N GLY A 229 -29.13 -1.03 18.74
CA GLY A 229 -28.74 -2.21 19.50
C GLY A 229 -27.31 -2.70 19.20
N ILE A 230 -26.69 -2.27 18.09
CA ILE A 230 -25.29 -2.61 17.78
C ILE A 230 -24.34 -2.15 18.89
N GLY A 231 -24.63 -1.03 19.56
CA GLY A 231 -23.82 -0.51 20.67
C GLY A 231 -23.78 -1.40 21.90
N GLU A 232 -24.69 -2.38 22.01
CA GLU A 232 -24.74 -3.36 23.09
C GLU A 232 -23.78 -4.54 22.86
N LEU A 233 -23.17 -4.67 21.67
CA LEU A 233 -22.15 -5.67 21.37
C LEU A 233 -20.77 -5.21 21.87
N THR A 234 -20.65 -4.96 23.17
CA THR A 234 -19.48 -4.33 23.81
C THR A 234 -18.16 -5.10 23.67
N ARG A 235 -18.20 -6.34 23.18
CA ARG A 235 -17.05 -7.19 22.85
C ARG A 235 -16.55 -7.03 21.41
N LEU A 236 -17.26 -6.28 20.56
CA LEU A 236 -16.95 -6.12 19.14
C LEU A 236 -15.61 -5.37 18.98
N GLU A 237 -14.68 -6.02 18.29
CA GLU A 237 -13.34 -5.54 17.95
C GLU A 237 -13.26 -5.15 16.46
N THR A 238 -14.01 -5.85 15.60
CA THR A 238 -14.06 -5.60 14.16
C THR A 238 -15.51 -5.48 13.69
N LEU A 239 -15.81 -4.39 12.97
CA LEU A 239 -17.03 -4.24 12.19
C LEU A 239 -16.65 -3.90 10.75
N GLN A 240 -16.97 -4.79 9.82
CA GLN A 240 -16.78 -4.58 8.39
C GLN A 240 -18.11 -4.66 7.65
N ILE A 241 -18.44 -3.63 6.91
CA ILE A 241 -19.63 -3.55 6.06
C ILE A 241 -19.19 -2.98 4.72
N THR A 242 -19.35 -3.76 3.66
CA THR A 242 -18.87 -3.37 2.33
C THR A 242 -19.96 -3.58 1.30
N ASN A 243 -20.06 -2.67 0.33
CA ASN A 243 -20.98 -2.75 -0.80
C ASN A 243 -22.46 -2.84 -0.37
N CYS A 244 -22.91 -1.92 0.50
CA CYS A 244 -24.28 -1.84 1.02
C CYS A 244 -24.91 -0.47 0.71
N LEU A 245 -26.24 -0.36 0.77
CA LEU A 245 -26.97 0.91 0.62
C LEU A 245 -27.03 1.76 1.91
N LEU A 246 -26.06 1.57 2.81
CA LEU A 246 -26.03 2.18 4.13
C LEU A 246 -25.76 3.69 4.05
N THR A 247 -26.65 4.51 4.61
CA THR A 247 -26.57 5.99 4.55
C THR A 247 -26.09 6.66 5.84
N GLN A 248 -26.24 5.98 6.97
CA GLN A 248 -25.87 6.47 8.30
C GLN A 248 -25.47 5.33 9.23
N LEU A 249 -24.71 5.67 10.28
CA LEU A 249 -24.39 4.79 11.39
C LEU A 249 -25.01 5.33 12.68
N PRO A 250 -25.40 4.47 13.65
CA PRO A 250 -26.00 4.94 14.91
C PRO A 250 -24.96 5.50 15.88
N GLU A 251 -25.35 6.50 16.69
CA GLU A 251 -24.51 7.09 17.76
C GLU A 251 -24.04 6.06 18.79
N SER A 252 -24.83 5.00 18.97
CA SER A 252 -24.51 3.88 19.86
C SER A 252 -23.20 3.15 19.52
N LEU A 253 -22.65 3.29 18.30
CA LEU A 253 -21.30 2.79 17.97
C LEU A 253 -20.22 3.33 18.92
N GLY A 254 -20.41 4.53 19.46
CA GLY A 254 -19.52 5.12 20.47
C GLY A 254 -19.38 4.30 21.75
N LYS A 255 -20.30 3.37 22.03
CA LYS A 255 -20.24 2.45 23.18
C LYS A 255 -19.23 1.31 22.99
N LEU A 256 -18.79 1.03 21.76
CA LEU A 256 -17.95 -0.11 21.41
C LEU A 256 -16.47 0.12 21.76
N LYS A 257 -16.16 0.21 23.06
CA LYS A 257 -14.82 0.58 23.54
C LYS A 257 -13.70 -0.39 23.15
N LYS A 258 -14.02 -1.60 22.70
CA LYS A 258 -13.06 -2.60 22.20
C LYS A 258 -12.82 -2.55 20.69
N MET A 259 -13.57 -1.73 19.95
CA MET A 259 -13.44 -1.60 18.51
C MET A 259 -11.99 -1.21 18.14
N GLN A 260 -11.37 -2.00 17.27
CA GLN A 260 -10.04 -1.81 16.70
C GLN A 260 -10.11 -1.52 15.21
N ASN A 261 -11.03 -2.17 14.49
CA ASN A 261 -11.18 -2.02 13.05
C ASN A 261 -12.63 -1.70 12.68
N LEU A 262 -12.85 -0.51 12.11
CA LEU A 262 -14.13 -0.12 11.53
C LEU A 262 -13.93 0.10 10.03
N ASN A 263 -14.51 -0.77 9.22
CA ASN A 263 -14.50 -0.67 7.77
C ASN A 263 -15.94 -0.54 7.27
N VAL A 264 -16.27 0.62 6.70
CA VAL A 264 -17.56 0.86 6.03
C VAL A 264 -17.28 1.47 4.66
N THR A 265 -17.05 0.62 3.66
CA THR A 265 -16.58 1.01 2.32
C THR A 265 -17.60 0.68 1.24
N TYR A 266 -17.55 1.40 0.11
CA TYR A 266 -18.50 1.21 -0.99
C TYR A 266 -19.97 1.27 -0.52
N CYS A 267 -20.27 2.22 0.36
CA CYS A 267 -21.61 2.46 0.88
C CYS A 267 -22.11 3.84 0.43
N GLN A 268 -23.14 4.37 1.10
CA GLN A 268 -23.73 5.67 0.79
C GLN A 268 -23.65 6.62 1.99
N LEU A 269 -22.67 6.41 2.89
CA LEU A 269 -22.54 7.20 4.12
C LEU A 269 -22.33 8.68 3.79
N GLN A 270 -23.14 9.54 4.39
CA GLN A 270 -23.01 11.00 4.24
C GLN A 270 -22.23 11.64 5.39
N THR A 271 -22.28 11.03 6.57
CA THR A 271 -21.63 11.48 7.79
C THR A 271 -21.29 10.27 8.67
N LEU A 272 -20.53 10.49 9.73
CA LEU A 272 -20.34 9.54 10.82
C LEU A 272 -20.72 10.19 12.16
N PRO A 273 -21.21 9.40 13.13
CA PRO A 273 -21.38 9.84 14.51
C PRO A 273 -20.08 10.38 15.11
N ASP A 274 -20.15 11.51 15.79
CA ASP A 274 -19.00 12.12 16.49
C ASP A 274 -18.37 11.16 17.50
N ALA A 275 -19.17 10.25 18.06
CA ALA A 275 -18.72 9.28 19.04
C ALA A 275 -17.72 8.25 18.48
N VAL A 276 -17.75 7.98 17.16
CA VAL A 276 -16.77 7.09 16.50
C VAL A 276 -15.35 7.66 16.60
N PHE A 277 -15.21 8.99 16.46
CA PHE A 277 -13.92 9.69 16.55
C PHE A 277 -13.37 9.81 17.98
N LYS A 278 -14.01 9.15 18.96
CA LYS A 278 -13.60 9.09 20.37
C LYS A 278 -13.40 7.66 20.87
N LEU A 279 -13.35 6.67 19.97
CA LEU A 279 -13.14 5.27 20.32
C LEU A 279 -11.69 5.04 20.78
N PRO A 280 -11.46 4.57 22.02
CA PRO A 280 -10.13 4.58 22.64
C PRO A 280 -9.16 3.53 22.05
N ASN A 281 -9.69 2.50 21.37
CA ASN A 281 -8.90 1.40 20.82
C ASN A 281 -8.93 1.32 19.29
N LEU A 282 -9.58 2.27 18.61
CA LEU A 282 -9.69 2.22 17.15
C LEU A 282 -8.31 2.45 16.52
N MET A 283 -7.87 1.49 15.71
CA MET A 283 -6.58 1.47 15.02
C MET A 283 -6.74 1.71 13.52
N TYR A 284 -7.79 1.15 12.93
CA TYR A 284 -8.05 1.21 11.50
C TYR A 284 -9.46 1.73 11.24
N LEU A 285 -9.56 2.79 10.45
CA LEU A 285 -10.82 3.41 10.06
C LEU A 285 -10.88 3.53 8.53
N PHE A 286 -11.63 2.66 7.87
CA PHE A 286 -11.76 2.65 6.41
C PHE A 286 -13.16 3.07 6.00
N LEU A 287 -13.25 4.20 5.30
CA LEU A 287 -14.50 4.87 4.92
C LEU A 287 -14.50 5.25 3.44
N GLY A 288 -13.60 4.65 2.65
CA GLY A 288 -13.48 4.93 1.23
C GLY A 288 -14.73 4.59 0.43
N ASN A 289 -14.93 5.26 -0.71
CA ASN A 289 -16.07 5.05 -1.61
C ASN A 289 -17.42 5.28 -0.90
N ASN A 290 -17.61 6.47 -0.34
CA ASN A 290 -18.85 6.92 0.30
C ASN A 290 -19.22 8.34 -0.19
N LYS A 291 -20.12 9.03 0.52
CA LYS A 291 -20.59 10.39 0.22
C LYS A 291 -20.27 11.36 1.37
N ILE A 292 -19.20 11.09 2.12
CA ILE A 292 -18.86 11.85 3.33
C ILE A 292 -18.40 13.25 2.94
N LYS A 293 -19.07 14.28 3.46
CA LYS A 293 -18.73 15.69 3.20
C LYS A 293 -17.83 16.31 4.26
N GLN A 294 -17.89 15.78 5.47
CA GLN A 294 -17.11 16.24 6.62
C GLN A 294 -16.94 15.10 7.64
N ILE A 295 -15.86 15.18 8.41
CA ILE A 295 -15.64 14.35 9.59
C ILE A 295 -15.55 15.25 10.83
N SER A 296 -15.61 14.67 12.03
CA SER A 296 -15.63 15.45 13.28
C SER A 296 -14.40 16.35 13.44
N GLU A 297 -14.61 17.62 13.81
CA GLU A 297 -13.53 18.57 14.11
C GLU A 297 -12.69 18.15 15.33
N LYS A 298 -13.24 17.29 16.21
CA LYS A 298 -12.62 16.90 17.48
C LYS A 298 -12.27 15.41 17.48
N ILE A 299 -11.21 15.05 16.77
CA ILE A 299 -10.71 13.67 16.71
C ILE A 299 -9.84 13.35 17.92
N LYS A 300 -10.18 12.28 18.64
CA LYS A 300 -9.40 11.73 19.76
C LYS A 300 -9.36 10.21 19.67
N LEU A 301 -8.49 9.73 18.79
CA LEU A 301 -8.27 8.32 18.50
C LEU A 301 -6.80 7.96 18.82
N PRO A 302 -6.46 7.76 20.11
CA PRO A 302 -5.06 7.67 20.55
C PRO A 302 -4.30 6.47 19.97
N LYS A 303 -5.02 5.50 19.39
CA LYS A 303 -4.45 4.31 18.74
C LYS A 303 -4.58 4.29 17.22
N LEU A 304 -5.14 5.33 16.60
CA LEU A 304 -5.36 5.36 15.15
C LEU A 304 -4.02 5.26 14.42
N GLN A 305 -3.90 4.26 13.56
CA GLN A 305 -2.71 3.99 12.74
C GLN A 305 -2.97 4.30 11.27
N ALA A 306 -4.14 3.91 10.76
CA ALA A 306 -4.52 4.16 9.38
C ALA A 306 -5.96 4.65 9.26
N ILE A 307 -6.17 5.60 8.37
CA ILE A 307 -7.49 6.07 7.96
C ILE A 307 -7.55 6.19 6.44
N SER A 308 -8.60 5.62 5.84
CA SER A 308 -8.94 5.84 4.43
C SER A 308 -10.26 6.58 4.32
N LEU A 309 -10.23 7.69 3.60
CA LEU A 309 -11.35 8.55 3.24
C LEU A 309 -11.41 8.76 1.72
N GLU A 310 -10.72 7.94 0.94
CA GLU A 310 -10.66 8.05 -0.52
C GLU A 310 -12.04 8.00 -1.19
N ASN A 311 -12.20 8.64 -2.34
CA ASN A 311 -13.48 8.65 -3.09
C ASN A 311 -14.68 9.05 -2.21
N ASN A 312 -14.63 10.27 -1.67
CA ASN A 312 -15.68 10.89 -0.86
C ASN A 312 -15.95 12.32 -1.37
N GLN A 313 -16.63 13.15 -0.57
CA GLN A 313 -17.00 14.53 -0.92
C GLN A 313 -16.33 15.56 -0.01
N LEU A 314 -15.16 15.25 0.54
CA LEU A 314 -14.45 16.11 1.49
C LEU A 314 -13.81 17.30 0.78
N GLN A 315 -14.09 18.51 1.30
CA GLN A 315 -13.43 19.75 0.85
C GLN A 315 -12.21 20.12 1.70
N THR A 316 -12.13 19.62 2.94
CA THR A 316 -10.98 19.78 3.83
C THR A 316 -10.95 18.64 4.88
N LEU A 317 -9.95 18.65 5.76
CA LEU A 317 -9.84 17.75 6.91
C LEU A 317 -9.57 18.56 8.19
N PRO A 318 -10.03 18.10 9.36
CA PRO A 318 -9.81 18.80 10.61
C PRO A 318 -8.34 18.71 11.06
N GLN A 319 -7.83 19.78 11.64
CA GLN A 319 -6.45 19.84 12.17
C GLN A 319 -6.18 18.74 13.20
N SER A 320 -7.19 18.35 13.99
CA SER A 320 -7.06 17.31 15.00
C SER A 320 -6.71 15.93 14.43
N LEU A 321 -7.00 15.65 13.15
CA LEU A 321 -6.60 14.40 12.51
C LEU A 321 -5.07 14.31 12.36
N ALA A 322 -4.44 15.40 11.93
CA ALA A 322 -2.99 15.48 11.77
C ALA A 322 -2.23 15.34 13.11
N GLN A 323 -2.92 15.59 14.23
CA GLN A 323 -2.35 15.52 15.58
C GLN A 323 -2.47 14.14 16.23
N GLN A 324 -3.03 13.12 15.54
CA GLN A 324 -3.13 11.78 16.13
C GLN A 324 -1.73 11.14 16.25
N PRO A 325 -1.34 10.68 17.46
CA PRO A 325 0.06 10.38 17.77
C PRO A 325 0.63 9.18 17.00
N LEU A 326 -0.24 8.22 16.65
CA LEU A 326 0.14 6.97 15.98
C LEU A 326 -0.28 6.92 14.52
N LEU A 327 -0.81 8.00 13.94
CA LEU A 327 -1.23 8.00 12.54
C LEU A 327 0.00 7.85 11.63
N ARG A 328 -0.05 6.88 10.72
CA ARG A 328 1.02 6.52 9.78
C ARG A 328 0.54 6.38 8.34
N SER A 329 -0.76 6.19 8.13
CA SER A 329 -1.32 6.05 6.79
C SER A 329 -2.61 6.86 6.69
N LEU A 330 -2.63 7.79 5.73
CA LEU A 330 -3.76 8.63 5.39
C LEU A 330 -4.03 8.53 3.89
N ARG A 331 -5.12 7.87 3.49
CA ARG A 331 -5.57 7.78 2.09
C ARG A 331 -6.76 8.70 1.86
N ILE A 332 -6.59 9.70 1.00
CA ILE A 332 -7.59 10.76 0.81
C ILE A 332 -7.82 11.15 -0.65
N HIS A 333 -7.21 10.44 -1.60
CA HIS A 333 -7.38 10.72 -3.03
C HIS A 333 -8.85 10.66 -3.47
N ASP A 334 -9.16 11.24 -4.63
CA ASP A 334 -10.51 11.29 -5.20
C ASP A 334 -11.53 12.01 -4.28
N ASN A 335 -11.09 13.10 -3.64
CA ASN A 335 -11.97 14.02 -2.91
C ASN A 335 -11.88 15.43 -3.51
N PRO A 336 -12.97 16.21 -3.52
CA PRO A 336 -13.00 17.58 -4.01
C PRO A 336 -12.39 18.57 -3.01
N PHE A 337 -11.20 18.26 -2.48
CA PHE A 337 -10.53 19.13 -1.51
C PHE A 337 -10.34 20.55 -2.09
N THR A 338 -10.24 21.56 -1.25
CA THR A 338 -9.84 22.92 -1.65
C THR A 338 -8.60 23.37 -0.90
N LEU A 339 -8.42 22.89 0.33
CA LEU A 339 -7.32 23.20 1.23
C LEU A 339 -7.19 22.10 2.29
N LEU A 340 -5.97 21.80 2.74
CA LEU A 340 -5.72 21.10 3.99
C LEU A 340 -5.05 22.02 5.02
N PRO A 341 -5.35 21.90 6.33
CA PRO A 341 -4.62 22.64 7.36
C PRO A 341 -3.11 22.37 7.34
N VAL A 342 -2.31 23.38 7.69
CA VAL A 342 -0.83 23.31 7.73
C VAL A 342 -0.30 22.13 8.56
N ALA A 343 -1.05 21.69 9.58
CA ALA A 343 -0.67 20.54 10.40
C ALA A 343 -0.44 19.25 9.59
N PHE A 344 -1.08 19.09 8.42
CA PHE A 344 -0.89 17.92 7.56
C PHE A 344 0.50 17.86 6.90
N ASN A 345 1.26 18.95 6.87
CA ASN A 345 2.66 18.94 6.42
C ASN A 345 3.57 18.07 7.30
N SER A 346 3.12 17.73 8.52
CA SER A 346 3.89 16.95 9.50
C SER A 346 3.49 15.47 9.59
N VAL A 347 2.41 15.04 8.91
CA VAL A 347 1.93 13.66 8.99
C VAL A 347 2.82 12.74 8.16
N LYS A 348 3.48 11.80 8.82
CA LYS A 348 4.28 10.75 8.17
C LYS A 348 3.34 9.79 7.44
N GLY A 349 3.51 9.60 6.13
CA GLY A 349 2.76 8.61 5.33
C GLY A 349 1.38 9.06 4.82
N ILE A 350 1.31 10.24 4.19
CA ILE A 350 0.13 10.60 3.38
C ILE A 350 0.24 9.97 1.98
N GLU A 351 -0.63 8.99 1.73
CA GLU A 351 -0.87 8.42 0.40
C GLU A 351 -1.86 9.34 -0.33
N MET A 352 -1.30 10.27 -1.10
CA MET A 352 -2.01 11.17 -2.02
C MET A 352 -1.39 11.04 -3.41
N SER A 353 -2.19 11.25 -4.45
CA SER A 353 -1.67 11.46 -5.80
C SER A 353 -0.69 12.64 -5.80
N LEU A 354 0.29 12.65 -6.71
CA LEU A 354 1.23 13.77 -6.82
C LEU A 354 0.49 15.09 -7.13
N GLU A 355 -0.61 15.01 -7.87
CA GLU A 355 -1.49 16.14 -8.17
C GLU A 355 -2.17 16.69 -6.92
N ASP A 356 -2.73 15.83 -6.06
CA ASP A 356 -3.33 16.25 -4.80
C ASP A 356 -2.29 16.78 -3.81
N LYS A 357 -1.10 16.18 -3.75
CA LYS A 357 0.02 16.73 -2.95
C LYS A 357 0.32 18.16 -3.39
N ARG A 358 0.48 18.41 -4.69
CA ARG A 358 0.79 19.74 -5.26
C ARG A 358 -0.31 20.78 -5.02
N ARG A 359 -1.57 20.33 -4.91
CA ARG A 359 -2.74 21.19 -4.73
C ARG A 359 -3.08 21.46 -3.26
N LEU A 360 -2.75 20.53 -2.36
CA LEU A 360 -3.24 20.51 -0.98
C LEU A 360 -2.17 20.70 0.09
N LEU A 361 -0.92 20.34 -0.20
CA LEU A 361 0.21 20.71 0.64
C LEU A 361 0.70 22.07 0.16
N ASP A 362 0.90 22.96 1.13
CA ASP A 362 1.38 24.31 0.89
C ASP A 362 2.83 24.27 0.36
N PHE A 363 2.96 24.29 -0.97
CA PHE A 363 4.19 24.65 -1.69
C PHE A 363 4.21 26.14 -2.05
N GLU A 364 3.37 26.96 -1.43
CA GLU A 364 3.17 28.39 -1.71
C GLU A 364 4.32 29.26 -1.18
N TYR A 365 5.55 28.92 -1.56
CA TYR A 365 6.58 29.93 -1.66
C TYR A 365 6.14 31.00 -2.70
N LYS A 366 5.52 32.09 -2.23
CA LYS A 366 4.88 33.14 -3.06
C LYS A 366 5.80 34.27 -3.52
N GLY A 367 7.13 34.12 -3.42
CA GLY A 367 8.03 35.27 -3.55
C GLY A 367 8.01 36.14 -2.29
N ALA A 368 9.07 36.95 -2.10
CA ALA A 368 9.23 37.82 -0.92
C ALA A 368 8.21 38.99 -0.83
N ASP A 369 7.39 39.21 -1.86
CA ASP A 369 6.37 40.26 -1.92
C ASP A 369 4.94 39.76 -1.65
N GLY A 370 4.76 38.45 -1.41
CA GLY A 370 3.46 37.85 -1.11
C GLY A 370 2.49 37.79 -2.30
N LYS A 371 2.95 38.05 -3.53
CA LYS A 371 2.08 38.12 -4.72
C LYS A 371 1.97 36.83 -5.54
N GLY A 372 2.66 35.77 -5.14
CA GLY A 372 2.56 34.45 -5.76
C GLY A 372 3.68 34.15 -6.76
N THR A 373 3.72 32.90 -7.23
CA THR A 373 4.61 32.45 -8.30
C THR A 373 4.44 33.33 -9.53
N ILE A 374 5.54 33.94 -9.98
CA ILE A 374 5.65 34.61 -11.27
C ILE A 374 5.10 33.65 -12.33
N VAL A 375 4.27 34.12 -13.26
CA VAL A 375 3.83 33.29 -14.39
C VAL A 375 5.08 32.71 -15.03
N TRP A 376 5.22 31.39 -14.97
CA TRP A 376 6.39 30.71 -15.48
C TRP A 376 6.54 31.07 -16.96
N ASN A 377 7.57 31.85 -17.27
CA ASN A 377 7.89 32.23 -18.64
C ASN A 377 9.31 31.74 -18.95
N ASN A 378 9.41 30.81 -19.90
CA ASN A 378 10.69 30.27 -20.36
C ASN A 378 11.63 31.35 -20.91
N GLU A 379 11.08 32.49 -21.33
CA GLU A 379 11.84 33.66 -21.80
C GLU A 379 12.68 34.32 -20.72
N LEU A 380 12.33 34.17 -19.44
CA LEU A 380 13.13 34.67 -18.31
C LEU A 380 14.53 34.04 -18.26
N PHE A 381 14.67 32.85 -18.85
CA PHE A 381 15.94 32.13 -18.92
C PHE A 381 16.65 32.33 -20.26
N PHE A 382 16.03 32.93 -21.28
CA PHE A 382 16.70 33.14 -22.57
C PHE A 382 17.64 34.33 -22.50
N THR A 383 18.81 34.19 -23.11
CA THR A 383 19.71 35.33 -23.32
C THR A 383 19.16 36.24 -24.42
N ASP A 384 19.25 37.57 -24.24
CA ASP A 384 18.98 38.53 -25.32
C ASP A 384 19.94 38.27 -26.51
N LYS A 385 19.39 38.25 -27.74
CA LYS A 385 20.15 38.12 -28.99
C LYS A 385 21.25 39.17 -29.14
N ASN A 386 21.11 40.33 -28.50
CA ASN A 386 22.09 41.42 -28.53
C ASN A 386 22.98 41.45 -27.28
N SER A 387 22.92 40.45 -26.41
CA SER A 387 23.72 40.42 -25.18
C SER A 387 25.21 40.46 -25.50
N PRO A 388 25.99 41.37 -24.88
CA PRO A 388 27.44 41.42 -25.07
C PRO A 388 28.14 40.12 -24.63
N MET A 389 27.49 39.33 -23.76
CA MET A 389 27.99 38.04 -23.30
C MET A 389 27.95 36.95 -24.39
N LEU A 390 27.24 37.17 -25.51
CA LEU A 390 27.25 36.25 -26.66
C LEU A 390 28.50 36.42 -27.55
N LYS A 391 29.22 37.55 -27.47
CA LYS A 391 30.39 37.80 -28.33
C LYS A 391 31.46 36.69 -28.27
N PRO A 392 31.88 36.20 -27.09
CA PRO A 392 32.83 35.08 -27.02
C PRO A 392 32.30 33.81 -27.72
N VAL A 393 31.00 33.55 -27.63
CA VAL A 393 30.37 32.39 -28.28
C VAL A 393 30.40 32.54 -29.80
N GLU A 394 30.09 33.74 -30.31
CA GLU A 394 30.18 34.02 -31.74
C GLU A 394 31.62 33.88 -32.29
N GLU A 395 32.63 34.27 -31.50
CA GLU A 395 34.04 34.08 -31.83
C GLU A 395 34.39 32.58 -31.92
N VAL A 396 33.94 31.77 -30.96
CA VAL A 396 34.12 30.31 -30.99
C VAL A 396 33.42 29.70 -32.21
N ILE A 397 32.18 30.10 -32.52
CA ILE A 397 31.45 29.63 -33.71
C ILE A 397 32.23 29.94 -34.99
N LYS A 398 32.77 31.17 -35.11
CA LYS A 398 33.56 31.59 -36.27
C LYS A 398 34.88 30.83 -36.37
N LYS A 399 35.63 30.73 -35.28
CA LYS A 399 36.92 30.00 -35.19
C LYS A 399 36.78 28.54 -35.61
N ASN A 400 35.66 27.91 -35.27
CA ASN A 400 35.39 26.51 -35.58
C ASN A 400 34.60 26.28 -36.88
N LYS A 401 34.39 27.33 -37.69
CA LYS A 401 33.67 27.27 -38.99
C LYS A 401 32.23 26.76 -38.89
N LEU A 402 31.53 27.12 -37.83
CA LEU A 402 30.16 26.67 -37.53
C LEU A 402 29.09 27.72 -37.87
N THR A 403 29.44 28.71 -38.69
CA THR A 403 28.59 29.85 -39.03
C THR A 403 27.20 29.43 -39.54
N LEU A 404 27.09 28.29 -40.24
CA LEU A 404 25.82 27.75 -40.73
C LEU A 404 24.81 27.49 -39.59
N TYR A 405 25.28 27.09 -38.41
CA TYR A 405 24.46 26.77 -37.24
C TYR A 405 24.35 27.92 -36.24
N LYS A 406 24.87 29.11 -36.59
CA LYS A 406 24.99 30.24 -35.66
C LYS A 406 23.65 30.60 -35.01
N ALA A 407 22.58 30.70 -35.79
CA ALA A 407 21.27 31.09 -35.28
C ALA A 407 20.72 30.08 -34.26
N ASP A 408 20.81 28.79 -34.56
CA ASP A 408 20.32 27.71 -33.68
C ASP A 408 21.17 27.60 -32.41
N LEU A 409 22.50 27.71 -32.54
CA LEU A 409 23.41 27.66 -31.39
C LEU A 409 23.18 28.81 -30.42
N LEU A 410 23.00 30.03 -30.92
CA LEU A 410 22.70 31.19 -30.07
C LEU A 410 21.31 31.11 -29.44
N ALA A 411 20.34 30.46 -30.09
CA ALA A 411 19.00 30.24 -29.52
C ALA A 411 19.00 29.29 -28.30
N LEU A 412 20.05 28.50 -28.13
CA LEU A 412 20.23 27.61 -26.96
C LEU A 412 20.84 28.34 -25.75
N ALA A 413 21.32 29.57 -25.92
CA ALA A 413 21.91 30.36 -24.85
C ALA A 413 20.88 30.71 -23.77
N LYS A 414 21.24 30.42 -22.52
CA LYS A 414 20.42 30.72 -21.34
C LYS A 414 21.15 31.66 -20.41
N LYS A 415 20.47 32.70 -19.92
CA LYS A 415 20.93 33.51 -18.79
C LYS A 415 20.85 32.66 -17.52
N THR A 416 21.95 32.54 -16.79
CA THR A 416 21.99 31.80 -15.53
C THR A 416 22.94 32.45 -14.53
N ILE A 417 22.88 31.97 -13.28
CA ILE A 417 23.85 32.32 -12.24
C ILE A 417 24.84 31.17 -12.13
N ALA A 418 26.13 31.49 -12.27
CA ALA A 418 27.20 30.59 -11.89
C ALA A 418 27.49 30.75 -10.40
N PHE A 419 27.70 29.62 -9.76
CA PHE A 419 28.20 29.49 -8.40
C PHE A 419 29.63 29.00 -8.50
N THR A 420 30.59 29.79 -8.06
CA THR A 420 32.01 29.45 -8.10
C THR A 420 32.49 29.16 -6.68
N ILE A 421 32.99 27.94 -6.48
CA ILE A 421 33.62 27.51 -5.24
C ILE A 421 34.90 28.33 -5.03
N THR A 422 35.12 28.78 -3.80
CA THR A 422 36.26 29.65 -3.46
C THR A 422 37.20 29.00 -2.46
N GLU A 423 36.80 28.98 -1.20
CA GLU A 423 37.56 28.45 -0.08
C GLU A 423 36.66 27.64 0.84
N ASP A 424 37.27 27.01 1.84
CA ASP A 424 36.55 26.26 2.86
C ASP A 424 35.63 27.17 3.69
N GLU A 425 34.46 26.65 4.03
CA GLU A 425 33.52 27.33 4.91
C GLU A 425 34.06 27.38 6.35
N ASN A 426 34.17 28.61 6.87
CA ASN A 426 34.73 28.89 8.19
C ASN A 426 33.65 29.29 9.23
N TYR A 427 32.39 29.42 8.80
CA TYR A 427 31.21 29.79 9.59
C TYR A 427 31.32 31.15 10.30
N GLN A 428 32.20 32.05 9.85
CA GLN A 428 32.32 33.40 10.41
C GLN A 428 31.12 34.28 10.04
N THR A 429 30.59 34.11 8.82
CA THR A 429 29.45 34.88 8.31
C THR A 429 28.23 33.99 8.20
N LYS A 430 27.24 34.20 9.07
CA LYS A 430 25.97 33.46 9.02
C LYS A 430 25.14 33.88 7.82
N GLY A 431 24.53 32.91 7.13
CA GLY A 431 23.62 33.20 6.02
C GLY A 431 24.32 33.56 4.70
N ASN A 432 25.62 33.33 4.55
CA ASN A 432 26.31 33.42 3.26
C ASN A 432 25.88 32.29 2.32
N ASN A 433 26.22 32.42 1.04
CA ASN A 433 26.11 31.34 0.06
C ASN A 433 27.14 30.25 0.34
N ARG A 434 26.70 28.98 0.44
CA ARG A 434 27.60 27.82 0.62
C ARG A 434 27.04 26.52 0.04
N PHE A 435 27.95 25.63 -0.33
CA PHE A 435 27.66 24.24 -0.71
C PHE A 435 28.33 23.27 0.25
N GLY A 436 27.60 22.23 0.67
CA GLY A 436 28.05 21.31 1.71
C GLY A 436 28.14 21.95 3.11
N GLY A 437 28.67 21.20 4.06
CA GLY A 437 28.72 21.56 5.47
C GLY A 437 27.35 21.42 6.16
N MET A 438 27.00 22.41 6.97
CA MET A 438 25.75 22.50 7.72
C MET A 438 25.08 23.86 7.49
N PRO A 439 23.73 23.90 7.49
CA PRO A 439 22.97 25.12 7.27
C PRO A 439 22.96 26.03 8.51
N ASP A 440 22.95 27.35 8.29
CA ASP A 440 22.63 28.31 9.35
C ASP A 440 21.11 28.47 9.42
N LEU A 441 20.44 27.65 10.24
CA LEU A 441 18.98 27.65 10.37
C LEU A 441 18.49 28.62 11.46
N PRO A 442 17.32 29.25 11.30
CA PRO A 442 16.66 29.94 12.41
C PRO A 442 16.30 28.99 13.55
N GLU A 443 16.31 29.48 14.79
CA GLU A 443 16.08 28.69 16.01
C GLU A 443 14.72 27.94 16.02
N ASN A 444 13.71 28.50 15.39
CA ASN A 444 12.35 27.93 15.32
C ASN A 444 12.14 26.97 14.14
N ILE A 445 13.15 26.76 13.28
CA ILE A 445 13.06 25.85 12.14
C ILE A 445 13.80 24.56 12.50
N ALA A 446 13.04 23.47 12.65
CA ALA A 446 13.62 22.15 12.88
C ALA A 446 14.40 21.66 11.67
N TYR A 447 15.51 20.95 11.92
CA TYR A 447 16.28 20.29 10.86
C TYR A 447 15.43 19.20 10.19
N PRO A 448 15.43 19.08 8.84
CA PRO A 448 14.58 18.11 8.16
C PRO A 448 14.91 16.64 8.47
N GLU A 449 13.87 15.84 8.74
CA GLU A 449 13.99 14.40 8.99
C GLU A 449 13.00 13.58 8.14
N PHE A 450 13.29 12.29 7.97
CA PHE A 450 12.38 11.25 7.48
C PHE A 450 12.43 10.01 8.38
N TYR A 451 11.57 9.03 8.14
CA TYR A 451 11.55 7.76 8.87
C TYR A 451 11.71 6.60 7.89
N SER A 452 12.59 5.65 8.21
CA SER A 452 12.72 4.40 7.47
C SER A 452 11.85 3.35 8.13
N GLU A 453 10.86 2.84 7.39
CA GLU A 453 10.04 1.70 7.85
C GLU A 453 10.85 0.41 8.00
N TYR A 454 11.90 0.27 7.18
CA TYR A 454 12.80 -0.89 7.21
C TYR A 454 13.65 -0.90 8.49
N ASP A 455 14.32 0.22 8.79
CA ASP A 455 15.20 0.34 9.97
C ASP A 455 14.44 0.71 11.25
N LYS A 456 13.16 1.09 11.12
CA LYS A 456 12.29 1.54 12.20
C LYS A 456 12.87 2.70 13.01
N LYS A 457 13.60 3.60 12.36
CA LYS A 457 14.17 4.81 12.97
C LYS A 457 14.07 6.02 12.04
N SER A 458 14.21 7.20 12.63
CA SER A 458 14.27 8.45 11.88
C SER A 458 15.70 8.81 11.50
N PHE A 459 15.84 9.37 10.31
CA PHE A 459 17.09 9.82 9.71
C PHE A 459 16.98 11.30 9.34
N LYS A 460 18.11 12.00 9.36
CA LYS A 460 18.28 13.37 8.88
C LYS A 460 18.43 13.39 7.37
N TYR A 461 17.93 14.44 6.73
CA TYR A 461 18.29 14.70 5.33
C TYR A 461 19.73 15.21 5.25
N GLU A 462 20.47 14.81 4.23
CA GLU A 462 21.76 15.37 3.86
C GLU A 462 21.59 16.83 3.39
N PHE A 463 22.39 17.75 3.94
CA PHE A 463 22.40 19.15 3.52
C PHE A 463 23.27 19.35 2.28
N ILE A 464 22.73 20.08 1.30
CA ILE A 464 23.37 20.29 0.00
C ILE A 464 23.87 21.72 -0.15
N ALA A 465 23.01 22.70 0.12
CA ALA A 465 23.31 24.10 -0.17
C ALA A 465 22.46 25.07 0.63
N GLN A 466 23.03 26.22 0.93
CA GLN A 466 22.32 27.41 1.40
C GLN A 466 22.60 28.56 0.46
N ILE A 467 21.55 29.21 -0.02
CA ILE A 467 21.62 30.31 -0.98
C ILE A 467 21.01 31.58 -0.39
N ASN A 468 21.81 32.63 -0.29
CA ASN A 468 21.38 33.97 0.08
C ASN A 468 20.72 34.66 -1.11
N CYS A 469 19.41 34.79 -1.04
CA CYS A 469 18.62 35.32 -2.13
C CYS A 469 18.86 36.82 -2.37
N ARG A 470 19.30 37.56 -1.35
CA ARG A 470 19.67 38.99 -1.50
C ARG A 470 20.94 39.15 -2.33
N GLU A 471 21.94 38.32 -2.08
CA GLU A 471 23.22 38.40 -2.79
C GLU A 471 23.07 38.12 -4.29
N ILE A 472 22.20 37.17 -4.65
CA ILE A 472 21.95 36.84 -6.05
C ILE A 472 20.87 37.72 -6.71
N ALA A 473 20.13 38.53 -5.95
CA ALA A 473 19.03 39.34 -6.46
C ALA A 473 19.40 40.29 -7.62
N PRO A 474 20.63 40.85 -7.72
CA PRO A 474 21.04 41.63 -8.89
C PRO A 474 21.23 40.80 -10.17
N LEU A 475 21.42 39.49 -10.05
CA LEU A 475 21.80 38.60 -11.14
C LEU A 475 20.59 37.88 -11.78
N GLN A 476 19.45 37.84 -11.08
CA GLN A 476 18.26 37.12 -11.50
C GLN A 476 16.97 37.86 -11.11
N ASN A 477 15.85 37.50 -11.75
CA ASN A 477 14.53 38.05 -11.44
C ASN A 477 13.46 36.98 -11.11
N TYR A 478 13.84 35.70 -10.99
CA TYR A 478 12.95 34.56 -10.83
C TYR A 478 12.94 33.92 -9.42
N LEU A 479 13.92 34.24 -8.58
CA LEU A 479 14.01 33.86 -7.17
C LEU A 479 13.75 35.10 -6.27
N PRO A 480 13.42 34.87 -4.98
CA PRO A 480 13.32 35.92 -3.95
C PRO A 480 14.42 36.98 -4.03
N ARG A 481 14.11 38.23 -3.69
CA ARG A 481 15.13 39.29 -3.53
C ARG A 481 15.73 39.36 -2.12
N THR A 482 15.25 38.55 -1.17
CA THR A 482 15.70 38.51 0.23
C THR A 482 15.49 37.12 0.83
N GLY A 483 16.09 36.82 1.98
CA GLY A 483 15.93 35.54 2.67
C GLY A 483 16.94 34.48 2.23
N LEU A 484 16.78 33.29 2.79
CA LEU A 484 17.67 32.14 2.59
C LEU A 484 16.89 30.94 2.05
N LEU A 485 17.46 30.27 1.05
CA LEU A 485 17.02 28.97 0.55
C LEU A 485 17.97 27.90 1.06
N TYR A 486 17.43 26.77 1.50
CA TYR A 486 18.17 25.62 1.99
C TYR A 486 17.73 24.38 1.21
N PHE A 487 18.70 23.58 0.77
CA PHE A 487 18.49 22.41 -0.06
C PHE A 487 18.97 21.16 0.65
N PHE A 488 18.14 20.14 0.67
CA PHE A 488 18.38 18.89 1.37
C PHE A 488 18.00 17.69 0.50
N LEU A 489 18.72 16.57 0.66
CA LEU A 489 18.44 15.30 -0.01
C LEU A 489 18.36 14.16 1.00
N LYS A 490 17.54 13.16 0.72
CA LYS A 490 17.38 11.98 1.57
C LYS A 490 18.67 11.16 1.60
N SER A 491 19.23 10.92 0.41
CA SER A 491 20.60 10.48 0.20
C SER A 491 21.03 10.75 -1.23
N LEU A 492 22.23 11.28 -1.45
CA LEU A 492 22.81 11.47 -2.79
C LEU A 492 23.09 10.14 -3.51
N HIS A 493 23.20 9.03 -2.78
CA HIS A 493 23.49 7.71 -3.35
C HIS A 493 22.29 7.06 -4.06
N PHE A 494 21.07 7.48 -3.77
CA PHE A 494 19.83 6.85 -4.26
C PHE A 494 19.06 7.70 -5.28
N PHE A 495 19.75 8.63 -5.94
CA PHE A 495 19.11 9.49 -6.94
C PHE A 495 18.60 8.66 -8.14
N GLY A 496 17.28 8.56 -8.30
CA GLY A 496 16.63 7.93 -9.46
C GLY A 496 16.30 6.43 -9.33
N TYR A 497 16.50 5.81 -8.16
CA TYR A 497 16.18 4.39 -7.96
C TYR A 497 14.73 4.11 -7.55
N ASP A 498 13.96 5.12 -7.13
CA ASP A 498 12.57 4.95 -6.74
C ASP A 498 11.69 6.13 -7.18
N GLN A 499 10.39 5.87 -7.35
CA GLN A 499 9.32 6.89 -7.45
C GLN A 499 9.09 7.63 -6.10
N ASP A 500 10.12 7.70 -5.24
CA ASP A 500 10.07 8.33 -3.93
C ASP A 500 10.06 9.86 -4.10
N ASN A 501 8.85 10.44 -4.11
CA ASN A 501 8.67 11.89 -4.21
C ASN A 501 9.13 12.67 -2.95
N SER A 502 9.77 12.02 -1.97
CA SER A 502 10.36 12.64 -0.77
C SER A 502 11.89 12.76 -0.80
N LEU A 503 12.51 12.48 -1.95
CA LEU A 503 13.98 12.50 -2.14
C LEU A 503 14.63 13.85 -1.80
N ALA A 504 13.95 14.97 -1.99
CA ALA A 504 14.49 16.30 -1.75
C ALA A 504 13.58 17.16 -0.88
N LYS A 505 14.18 18.04 -0.07
CA LYS A 505 13.47 19.09 0.66
C LYS A 505 14.12 20.44 0.38
N ILE A 506 13.28 21.46 0.18
CA ILE A 506 13.70 22.85 0.03
C ILE A 506 13.00 23.66 1.11
N ILE A 507 13.76 24.41 1.90
CA ILE A 507 13.24 25.33 2.90
C ILE A 507 13.56 26.76 2.44
N TYR A 508 12.59 27.66 2.53
CA TYR A 508 12.82 29.09 2.39
C TYR A 508 12.51 29.78 3.72
N VAL A 509 13.40 30.68 4.15
CA VAL A 509 13.20 31.52 5.33
C VAL A 509 13.04 32.97 4.87
N ALA A 510 11.87 33.53 5.14
CA ALA A 510 11.55 34.92 4.82
C ALA A 510 12.25 35.89 5.78
N HIS A 511 13.08 36.77 5.22
CA HIS A 511 13.77 37.89 5.89
C HIS A 511 14.94 37.52 6.81
N ASP A 512 16.04 38.25 6.64
CA ASP A 512 17.30 38.09 7.36
C ASP A 512 17.27 38.61 8.82
N LYS A 513 16.08 38.84 9.38
CA LYS A 513 15.91 39.41 10.75
C LYS A 513 15.69 38.35 11.82
N GLN A 514 15.44 37.09 11.45
CA GLN A 514 15.42 36.02 12.44
C GLN A 514 16.86 35.65 12.80
N PRO A 515 17.20 35.54 14.09
CA PRO A 515 18.55 35.15 14.49
C PRO A 515 18.86 33.76 13.95
N LEU A 516 19.91 33.68 13.13
CA LEU A 516 20.41 32.41 12.62
C LEU A 516 21.28 31.74 13.69
N VAL A 517 21.05 30.45 13.91
CA VAL A 517 21.95 29.57 14.65
C VAL A 517 22.98 29.05 13.67
N SER A 518 24.26 29.03 14.05
CA SER A 518 25.29 28.56 13.13
C SER A 518 25.15 27.05 12.92
N GLY A 519 25.27 26.61 11.66
CA GLY A 519 25.33 25.18 11.36
C GLY A 519 26.48 24.44 12.06
N LYS A 520 27.54 25.16 12.47
CA LYS A 520 28.66 24.62 13.24
C LYS A 520 28.27 24.08 14.61
N GLU A 521 27.14 24.54 15.17
CA GLU A 521 26.62 24.07 16.45
C GLU A 521 25.83 22.76 16.30
N LEU A 522 25.49 22.36 15.07
CA LEU A 522 24.85 21.08 14.80
C LEU A 522 25.90 19.96 14.86
N ASN A 523 25.73 19.07 15.83
CA ASN A 523 26.61 17.94 16.03
C ASN A 523 25.87 16.64 15.69
N PHE A 524 25.91 16.24 14.42
CA PHE A 524 25.32 15.00 13.93
C PHE A 524 26.40 13.95 13.67
N SER A 525 26.01 12.68 13.81
CA SER A 525 26.85 11.53 13.54
C SER A 525 26.45 10.85 12.24
N ASN A 526 27.31 10.00 11.68
CA ASN A 526 26.98 9.21 10.49
C ASN A 526 25.72 8.36 10.66
N GLU A 527 25.41 7.92 11.88
CA GLU A 527 24.26 7.06 12.18
C GLU A 527 22.92 7.80 12.09
N ASP A 528 22.95 9.13 12.10
CA ASP A 528 21.80 10.00 11.92
C ASP A 528 21.38 10.07 10.45
N TYR A 529 22.24 9.68 9.50
CA TYR A 529 21.98 9.69 8.06
C TYR A 529 21.75 8.29 7.50
N TYR A 530 20.98 8.20 6.41
CA TYR A 530 20.64 6.94 5.77
C TYR A 530 21.72 6.55 4.75
N GLU A 531 22.40 5.44 5.00
CA GLU A 531 23.36 4.83 4.06
C GLU A 531 24.49 5.76 3.56
N MET A 532 25.10 6.54 4.45
CA MET A 532 26.33 7.28 4.14
C MET A 532 27.59 6.40 4.33
N ILE A 533 28.50 6.43 3.36
CA ILE A 533 29.86 5.86 3.47
C ILE A 533 30.87 7.02 3.65
N GLY A 534 31.31 7.32 4.87
CA GLY A 534 32.30 8.38 5.16
C GLY A 534 31.94 9.30 6.33
N GLU A 535 32.62 10.44 6.49
CA GLU A 535 32.52 11.35 7.67
C GLU A 535 31.26 12.25 7.75
N GLY A 536 30.11 11.79 7.27
CA GLY A 536 28.81 12.29 7.73
C GLY A 536 28.36 13.69 7.30
N CYS A 537 29.22 14.51 6.70
CA CYS A 537 28.92 15.84 6.18
C CYS A 537 29.82 16.13 4.99
N TYR A 538 29.26 16.63 3.88
CA TYR A 538 30.08 17.16 2.79
C TYR A 538 30.95 18.30 3.31
N GLN A 539 32.17 18.43 2.79
CA GLN A 539 33.01 19.59 3.07
C GLN A 539 32.25 20.87 2.71
N GLY A 540 32.16 21.79 3.66
CA GLY A 540 31.52 23.08 3.46
C GLY A 540 32.43 23.99 2.64
N LEU A 541 31.87 24.59 1.60
CA LEU A 541 32.59 25.45 0.66
C LEU A 541 31.85 26.77 0.52
N GLN A 542 32.58 27.88 0.64
CA GLN A 542 32.05 29.22 0.35
C GLN A 542 31.89 29.40 -1.16
N VAL A 543 30.81 30.08 -1.53
CA VAL A 543 30.42 30.19 -2.93
C VAL A 543 30.18 31.65 -3.32
N ASN A 544 30.85 32.08 -4.39
CA ASN A 544 30.62 33.37 -5.02
C ASN A 544 29.71 33.23 -6.24
N THR A 545 28.94 34.28 -6.54
CA THR A 545 27.94 34.25 -7.62
C THR A 545 28.22 35.28 -8.69
N LYS A 546 28.08 34.88 -9.95
CA LYS A 546 28.14 35.79 -11.11
C LYS A 546 27.13 35.41 -12.17
N GLU A 547 26.68 36.39 -12.95
CA GLU A 547 25.86 36.12 -14.13
C GLU A 547 26.71 35.52 -15.25
N ILE A 548 26.25 34.43 -15.86
CA ILE A 548 26.87 33.80 -17.03
C ILE A 548 25.82 33.45 -18.09
N ILE A 549 26.30 33.05 -19.26
CA ILE A 549 25.49 32.31 -20.22
C ILE A 549 25.81 30.83 -20.10
N SER A 550 24.77 30.00 -19.97
CA SER A 550 24.85 28.55 -20.02
C SER A 550 24.19 28.03 -21.29
N PHE A 551 24.66 26.87 -21.77
CA PHE A 551 24.10 26.16 -22.92
C PHE A 551 23.73 24.73 -22.47
N PRO A 552 22.53 24.54 -21.88
CA PRO A 552 22.16 23.32 -21.16
C PRO A 552 22.33 22.01 -21.96
N SER A 553 22.21 22.06 -23.29
CA SER A 553 22.38 20.91 -24.18
C SER A 553 23.82 20.38 -24.28
N PHE A 554 24.84 21.16 -23.91
CA PHE A 554 26.26 20.72 -23.99
C PHE A 554 26.75 19.97 -22.75
N TYR A 555 26.05 20.08 -21.62
CA TYR A 555 26.36 19.35 -20.39
C TYR A 555 26.10 17.83 -20.53
N ALA A 556 25.29 17.44 -21.51
CA ALA A 556 24.82 16.07 -21.73
C ALA A 556 25.44 15.42 -23.00
N HIS A 557 26.71 15.71 -23.31
CA HIS A 557 27.37 15.18 -24.52
C HIS A 557 27.41 13.65 -24.61
N ARG A 558 27.24 12.94 -23.48
CA ARG A 558 27.18 11.46 -23.43
C ARG A 558 25.77 10.89 -23.66
N THR A 559 24.71 11.69 -23.54
CA THR A 559 23.31 11.21 -23.56
C THR A 559 22.43 11.86 -24.61
N ASN A 560 22.79 13.01 -25.18
CA ASN A 560 21.94 13.74 -26.12
C ASN A 560 22.39 13.58 -27.59
N ILE A 561 22.09 12.42 -28.18
CA ILE A 561 22.40 12.11 -29.60
C ILE A 561 21.39 12.70 -30.60
N HIS A 562 20.31 13.33 -30.12
CA HIS A 562 19.17 13.71 -30.96
C HIS A 562 19.28 15.11 -31.58
N ILE A 563 20.05 16.02 -30.97
CA ILE A 563 20.13 17.42 -31.43
C ILE A 563 21.25 17.62 -32.45
N PHE A 564 22.33 16.83 -32.39
CA PHE A 564 23.47 16.93 -33.30
C PHE A 564 23.73 15.58 -33.99
N LYS A 565 23.37 15.46 -35.28
CA LYS A 565 23.89 14.38 -36.13
C LYS A 565 25.37 14.65 -36.44
N GLY A 566 26.29 14.21 -35.58
CA GLY A 566 27.75 14.35 -35.77
C GLY A 566 28.53 14.71 -34.50
N ARG A 567 29.82 15.06 -34.65
CA ARG A 567 30.79 15.28 -33.54
C ARG A 567 30.43 16.46 -32.61
N ALA A 568 29.45 16.30 -31.74
CA ALA A 568 29.14 17.22 -30.62
C ALA A 568 30.35 17.44 -29.69
N GLU A 569 31.28 16.47 -29.65
CA GLU A 569 32.53 16.50 -28.89
C GLU A 569 33.46 17.66 -29.31
N VAL A 570 33.47 18.05 -30.59
CA VAL A 570 34.34 19.14 -31.10
C VAL A 570 33.84 20.50 -30.59
N LEU A 571 32.52 20.69 -30.55
CA LEU A 571 31.92 21.94 -30.08
C LEU A 571 32.06 22.09 -28.56
N GLY A 572 31.80 21.03 -27.80
CA GLY A 572 32.01 21.00 -26.35
C GLY A 572 33.46 21.31 -25.99
N LYS A 573 34.44 20.63 -26.61
CA LYS A 573 35.86 20.89 -26.38
C LYS A 573 36.30 22.30 -26.81
N ALA A 574 35.75 22.83 -27.90
CA ALA A 574 36.10 24.16 -28.39
C ALA A 574 35.56 25.30 -27.51
N LEU A 575 34.39 25.12 -26.88
CA LEU A 575 33.82 26.06 -25.91
C LEU A 575 34.55 25.99 -24.56
N ILE A 576 35.08 24.81 -24.17
CA ILE A 576 35.86 24.61 -22.95
C ILE A 576 37.28 25.19 -23.06
N ALA A 577 37.91 25.13 -24.24
CA ALA A 577 39.31 25.48 -24.44
C ALA A 577 39.60 27.00 -24.51
N ASP A 578 38.58 27.85 -24.55
CA ASP A 578 38.73 29.31 -24.46
C ASP A 578 38.37 29.72 -23.03
N GLU A 579 39.37 29.91 -22.16
CA GLU A 579 39.28 30.18 -20.70
C GLU A 579 38.37 31.37 -20.29
N LYS A 580 37.76 32.06 -21.26
CA LYS A 580 36.78 33.13 -21.06
C LYS A 580 35.34 32.65 -20.92
N LEU A 581 35.03 31.43 -21.37
CA LEU A 581 33.76 30.75 -21.07
C LEU A 581 34.01 29.85 -19.86
N ASP A 582 34.04 30.48 -18.69
CA ASP A 582 34.31 29.83 -17.42
C ASP A 582 33.26 28.74 -17.14
N MET A 583 33.58 27.50 -17.50
CA MET A 583 32.81 26.30 -17.17
C MET A 583 33.49 25.53 -16.03
N ASN A 584 34.22 26.21 -15.14
CA ASN A 584 34.69 25.60 -13.91
C ASN A 584 33.49 25.28 -13.02
N PHE A 585 33.31 23.98 -12.77
CA PHE A 585 32.44 23.45 -11.72
C PHE A 585 33.07 23.71 -10.35
#